data_AF-A0A2A3SZ00-F1
#
_entry.id   AF-A0A2A3SZ00-F1
#
_cell.length_a   1.000
_cell.length_b   1.000
_cell.length_c   1.000
_cell.angle_alpha   90.00
_cell.angle_beta   90.00
_cell.angle_gamma   90.00
#
_symmetry.space_group_name_H-M   'P 1'
#
loop_
_entity.id
_entity.type
_entity.pdbx_description
1 polymer ?
#
loop_
_entity_poly.entity_id
_entity_poly.type
_entity_poly.pdbx_seq_one_letter_code
_entity_poly.pdbx_strand_id
1 'polypeptide(L)'
;MTETSKLIGRKDGRDLLRHTFGVRLPEVKTGDHLFLDEEVWCVTRIDRRKANLKRLIPSLAQKTVEIDFLRNVPLLDNLSEVQPVSHRGREYLLLDPFTLQTVEAISPEDWKGDKISALRYGNDTYFIWD
;
A
#
# COMPACT_ATOMS: atom_id res chain seq x y z
N MET A 1 10.23 -0.58 19.37
CA MET A 1 9.57 0.45 20.20
C MET A 1 10.56 0.84 21.27
N THR A 2 10.98 2.10 21.33
CA THR A 2 11.95 2.56 22.34
C THR A 2 11.23 3.51 23.27
N GLU A 3 11.05 3.08 24.52
CA GLU A 3 10.53 3.92 25.58
C GLU A 3 11.70 4.55 26.33
N THR A 4 11.60 5.85 26.61
CA THR A 4 12.55 6.52 27.50
C THR A 4 11.77 7.46 28.40
N SER A 5 11.88 7.22 29.71
CA SER A 5 11.30 8.06 30.75
C SER A 5 12.38 8.98 31.33
N LYS A 6 12.05 10.27 31.51
CA LYS A 6 12.89 11.23 32.23
C LYS A 6 12.05 11.95 33.29
N LEU A 7 12.59 12.05 34.50
CA LEU A 7 12.02 12.82 35.60
C LEU A 7 12.14 14.31 35.28
N ILE A 8 11.01 15.02 35.26
CA ILE A 8 10.95 16.47 34.99
C ILE A 8 10.90 17.27 36.28
N GLY A 9 10.36 16.70 37.36
CA GLY A 9 10.26 17.36 38.65
C GLY A 9 9.31 16.63 39.59
N ARG A 10 8.98 17.27 40.71
CA ARG A 10 8.08 16.72 41.73
C ARG A 10 7.03 17.77 42.10
N LYS A 11 5.75 17.43 42.04
CA LYS A 11 4.63 18.31 42.42
C LYS A 11 3.75 17.57 43.42
N ASP A 12 3.45 18.21 44.55
CA ASP A 12 2.62 17.66 45.64
C ASP A 12 3.08 16.28 46.12
N GLY A 13 4.40 16.09 46.25
CA GLY A 13 5.02 14.86 46.73
C GLY A 13 5.12 13.72 45.69
N ARG A 14 4.55 13.90 44.48
CA ARG A 14 4.55 12.90 43.40
C ARG A 14 5.52 13.28 42.28
N ASP A 15 6.23 12.27 41.78
CA ASP A 15 7.18 12.41 40.70
C ASP A 15 6.46 12.63 39.37
N LEU A 16 6.91 13.62 38.62
CA LEU A 16 6.36 14.00 37.33
C LEU A 16 7.32 13.52 36.24
N LEU A 17 6.93 12.42 35.59
CA LEU A 17 7.69 11.79 34.53
C LEU A 17 7.18 12.28 33.17
N ARG A 18 8.10 12.61 32.26
CA ARG A 18 7.77 12.72 30.83
C ARG A 18 8.12 11.42 30.15
N HIS A 19 7.11 10.80 29.58
CA HIS A 19 7.26 9.70 28.63
C HIS A 19 7.36 10.29 27.24
N THR A 20 8.39 9.92 26.48
CA THR A 20 8.52 10.25 25.06
C THR A 20 8.51 8.94 24.28
N PHE A 21 7.54 8.77 23.39
CA PHE A 21 7.46 7.63 22.50
C PHE A 21 8.15 7.99 21.18
N GLY A 22 9.30 7.36 20.91
CA GLY A 22 9.91 7.42 19.59
C GLY A 22 9.24 6.43 18.65
N VAL A 23 8.43 6.92 17.70
CA VAL A 23 7.86 6.10 16.62
C VAL A 23 8.72 6.29 15.38
N ARG A 24 9.40 5.23 14.94
CA ARG A 24 10.07 5.22 13.62
C ARG A 24 9.01 4.78 12.61
N LEU A 25 8.52 5.71 11.79
CA LEU A 25 7.71 5.36 10.63
C LEU A 25 8.52 4.42 9.73
N PRO A 26 7.96 3.29 9.27
CA PRO A 26 8.66 2.39 8.37
C PRO A 26 9.07 3.16 7.11
N GLU A 27 10.33 3.00 6.71
CA GLU A 27 10.82 3.60 5.46
C GLU A 27 10.17 2.87 4.30
N VAL A 28 9.50 3.61 3.41
CA VAL A 28 8.99 3.10 2.14
C VAL A 28 10.13 2.44 1.37
N LYS A 29 9.88 1.27 0.80
CA LYS A 29 10.85 0.43 0.09
C LYS A 29 10.45 0.22 -1.35
N THR A 30 11.43 -0.16 -2.17
CA THR A 30 11.15 -0.66 -3.52
C THR A 30 10.30 -1.93 -3.42
N GLY A 31 9.25 -2.00 -4.24
CA GLY A 31 8.23 -3.06 -4.21
C GLY A 31 7.01 -2.72 -3.37
N ASP A 32 7.06 -1.67 -2.55
CA ASP A 32 5.90 -1.25 -1.77
C ASP A 32 4.78 -0.71 -2.68
N HIS A 33 3.55 -0.93 -2.24
CA HIS A 33 2.34 -0.46 -2.89
C HIS A 33 1.74 0.70 -2.09
N LEU A 34 1.32 1.75 -2.76
CA LEU A 34 0.89 3.01 -2.17
C LEU A 34 -0.46 3.43 -2.74
N PHE A 35 -1.33 3.97 -1.90
CA PHE A 35 -2.55 4.63 -2.34
C PHE A 35 -2.34 6.15 -2.35
N LEU A 36 -2.31 6.74 -3.54
CA LEU A 36 -1.97 8.15 -3.74
C LEU A 36 -2.74 8.71 -4.93
N ASP A 37 -3.33 9.89 -4.75
CA ASP A 37 -4.15 10.58 -5.77
C ASP A 37 -5.28 9.68 -6.30
N GLU A 38 -5.97 8.98 -5.39
CA GLU A 38 -7.05 8.01 -5.69
C GLU A 38 -6.63 6.79 -6.54
N GLU A 39 -5.32 6.59 -6.71
CA GLU A 39 -4.75 5.55 -7.56
C GLU A 39 -3.75 4.68 -6.80
N VAL A 40 -3.56 3.46 -7.33
CA VAL A 40 -2.60 2.50 -6.79
C VAL A 40 -1.26 2.62 -7.52
N TRP A 41 -0.20 2.83 -6.75
CA TRP A 41 1.17 2.99 -7.24
C TRP A 41 2.11 1.93 -6.64
N CYS A 42 3.04 1.44 -7.44
CA CYS A 42 4.18 0.63 -6.99
C CYS A 42 5.46 1.47 -6.96
N VAL A 43 6.23 1.36 -5.89
CA VAL A 43 7.55 1.97 -5.78
C VAL A 43 8.56 1.14 -6.57
N THR A 44 8.96 1.64 -7.73
CA THR A 44 9.87 0.92 -8.63
C THR A 44 11.34 1.15 -8.31
N ARG A 45 11.69 2.33 -7.78
CA ARG A 45 13.06 2.70 -7.46
C ARG A 45 13.08 3.75 -6.37
N ILE A 46 14.06 3.64 -5.48
CA ILE A 46 14.38 4.67 -4.49
C ILE A 46 15.81 5.11 -4.74
N ASP A 47 15.98 6.41 -4.99
CA ASP A 47 17.24 7.11 -4.99
C ASP A 47 17.37 7.92 -3.67
N ARG A 48 18.45 8.68 -3.50
CA ARG A 48 18.79 9.33 -2.23
C ARG A 48 17.68 10.23 -1.63
N ARG A 49 16.99 11.00 -2.47
CA ARG A 49 15.88 11.89 -2.05
C ARG A 49 14.59 11.67 -2.82
N LYS A 50 14.61 10.81 -3.84
CA LYS A 50 13.52 10.67 -4.79
C LYS A 50 13.11 9.22 -4.91
N ALA A 51 11.84 9.00 -5.18
CA ALA A 51 11.28 7.69 -5.49
C ALA A 51 10.56 7.75 -6.84
N ASN A 52 10.75 6.71 -7.64
CA ASN A 52 10.01 6.51 -8.88
C ASN A 52 8.84 5.56 -8.63
N LEU A 53 7.66 6.01 -9.01
CA LEU A 53 6.41 5.30 -8.88
C LEU A 53 5.91 4.88 -10.25
N LYS A 54 5.34 3.70 -10.34
CA LYS A 54 4.61 3.20 -11.51
C LYS A 54 3.17 2.97 -11.09
N ARG A 55 2.23 3.58 -11.79
CA ARG A 55 0.81 3.34 -11.58
C ARG A 55 0.42 1.95 -12.07
N LEU A 56 -0.45 1.27 -11.33
CA LEU A 56 -0.88 -0.10 -11.65
C LEU A 56 -2.22 -0.14 -12.39
N ILE A 57 -3.10 0.84 -12.17
CA ILE A 57 -4.45 0.89 -12.75
C ILE A 57 -4.81 2.35 -13.04
N PRO A 58 -5.40 2.73 -14.21
CA PRO A 58 -5.62 1.95 -15.43
C PRO A 58 -4.50 2.12 -16.48
N SER A 59 -3.54 3.03 -16.28
CA SER A 59 -2.40 3.20 -17.19
C SER A 59 -1.06 3.18 -16.46
N LEU A 60 -0.02 2.65 -17.10
CA LEU A 60 1.34 2.50 -16.57
C LEU A 60 2.12 3.82 -16.55
N ALA A 61 1.47 4.89 -16.08
CA ALA A 61 2.11 6.18 -15.88
C ALA A 61 3.25 6.05 -14.87
N GLN A 62 4.32 6.82 -15.09
CA GLN A 62 5.44 6.92 -14.17
C GLN A 62 5.51 8.33 -13.61
N LYS A 63 5.80 8.45 -12.32
CA LYS A 63 6.10 9.75 -11.69
C LYS A 63 7.23 9.63 -10.71
N THR A 64 7.95 10.73 -10.52
CA THR A 64 9.00 10.85 -9.52
C THR A 64 8.55 11.81 -8.43
N VAL A 65 8.68 11.40 -7.17
CA VAL A 65 8.31 12.18 -5.99
C VAL A 65 9.46 12.27 -4.99
N GLU A 66 9.44 13.25 -4.10
CA GLU A 66 10.38 13.30 -2.97
C GLU A 66 10.06 12.20 -1.97
N ILE A 67 11.07 11.53 -1.43
CA ILE A 67 10.88 10.39 -0.52
C ILE A 67 10.18 10.79 0.79
N ASP A 68 10.38 12.03 1.25
CA ASP A 68 9.76 12.53 2.46
C ASP A 68 8.24 12.74 2.30
N PHE A 69 7.76 12.97 1.07
CA PHE A 69 6.33 13.01 0.77
C PHE A 69 5.68 11.65 1.02
N LEU A 70 6.38 10.56 0.71
CA LEU A 70 5.87 9.19 0.85
C LEU A 70 5.70 8.72 2.29
N ARG A 71 6.33 9.39 3.27
CA ARG A 71 6.23 9.00 4.70
C ARG A 71 4.80 9.07 5.25
N ASN A 72 3.96 9.90 4.64
CA ASN A 72 2.57 10.09 5.06
C ASN A 72 1.57 9.42 4.10
N VAL A 73 2.06 8.73 3.07
CA VAL A 73 1.20 8.05 2.10
C VAL A 73 0.84 6.67 2.65
N PRO A 74 -0.44 6.27 2.61
CA PRO A 74 -0.85 4.95 3.05
C PRO A 74 -0.15 3.84 2.25
N LEU A 75 0.50 2.93 2.96
CA LEU A 75 1.00 1.68 2.41
C LEU A 75 -0.16 0.69 2.28
N LEU A 76 -0.22 0.02 1.14
CA LEU A 76 -1.14 -1.08 0.89
C LEU A 76 -0.52 -2.38 1.40
N ASP A 77 -1.37 -3.33 1.77
CA ASP A 77 -0.94 -4.66 2.20
C ASP A 77 -0.26 -5.43 1.07
N ASN A 78 0.27 -6.61 1.38
CA ASN A 78 0.96 -7.44 0.39
C ASN A 78 0.04 -7.85 -0.76
N LEU A 79 0.61 -7.88 -1.98
CA LEU A 79 0.00 -8.49 -3.15
C LEU A 79 -0.43 -9.91 -2.83
N SER A 80 -1.70 -10.21 -3.08
CA SER A 80 -2.24 -11.57 -3.00
C SER A 80 -2.61 -12.03 -4.40
N GLU A 81 -2.31 -13.28 -4.71
CA GLU A 81 -2.70 -13.89 -5.98
C GLU A 81 -4.21 -14.10 -6.01
N VAL A 82 -4.84 -13.76 -7.14
CA VAL A 82 -6.28 -13.85 -7.34
C VAL A 82 -6.57 -15.04 -8.24
N GLN A 83 -7.46 -15.93 -7.77
CA GLN A 83 -7.89 -17.06 -8.57
C GLN A 83 -9.14 -16.67 -9.40
N PRO A 84 -9.08 -16.79 -10.74
CA PRO A 84 -10.27 -16.69 -11.57
C PRO A 84 -11.14 -17.93 -11.38
N VAL A 85 -12.42 -17.72 -11.11
CA VAL A 85 -13.43 -18.79 -10.98
C VAL A 85 -13.95 -19.19 -12.36
N SER A 86 -14.26 -18.20 -13.19
CA SER A 86 -14.70 -18.38 -14.58
C SER A 86 -14.51 -17.09 -15.36
N HIS A 87 -14.47 -17.15 -16.69
CA HIS A 87 -14.45 -15.96 -17.53
C HIS A 87 -15.14 -16.19 -18.88
N ARG A 88 -15.64 -15.11 -19.48
CA ARG A 88 -16.16 -15.07 -20.85
C ARG A 88 -15.65 -13.82 -21.54
N GLY A 89 -14.76 -13.99 -22.52
CA GLY A 89 -14.08 -12.85 -23.14
C GLY A 89 -13.30 -12.05 -22.09
N ARG A 90 -13.70 -10.80 -21.87
CA ARG A 90 -13.08 -9.88 -20.90
C ARG A 90 -13.81 -9.82 -19.56
N GLU A 91 -14.93 -10.52 -19.42
CA GLU A 91 -15.71 -10.58 -18.18
C GLU A 91 -15.17 -11.73 -17.32
N TYR A 92 -14.69 -11.41 -16.12
CA TYR A 92 -14.12 -12.35 -15.17
C TYR A 92 -14.94 -12.39 -13.90
N LEU A 93 -15.15 -13.60 -13.37
CA LEU A 93 -15.58 -13.82 -12.00
C LEU A 93 -14.35 -14.20 -11.18
N LEU A 94 -13.95 -13.32 -10.26
CA LEU A 94 -12.73 -13.44 -9.48
C LEU A 94 -13.07 -13.79 -8.03
N LEU A 95 -12.28 -14.66 -7.41
CA LEU A 95 -12.34 -14.87 -5.96
C LEU A 95 -11.47 -13.82 -5.26
N ASP A 96 -12.09 -12.90 -4.52
CA ASP A 96 -11.36 -11.94 -3.70
C ASP A 96 -10.62 -12.70 -2.58
N PRO A 97 -9.28 -12.68 -2.55
CA PRO A 97 -8.49 -13.46 -1.59
C PRO A 97 -8.65 -12.97 -0.13
N PHE A 98 -9.16 -11.75 0.08
CA PHE A 98 -9.31 -11.14 1.39
C PHE A 98 -10.72 -11.34 1.97
N THR A 99 -11.76 -11.31 1.12
CA THR A 99 -13.16 -11.49 1.57
C THR A 99 -13.69 -12.89 1.32
N LEU A 100 -13.03 -13.68 0.46
CA LEU A 100 -13.49 -14.98 -0.05
C LEU A 100 -14.84 -14.90 -0.78
N GLN A 101 -15.23 -13.70 -1.22
CA GLN A 101 -16.42 -13.47 -2.02
C GLN A 101 -16.05 -13.39 -3.50
N THR A 102 -16.99 -13.75 -4.37
CA THR A 102 -16.81 -13.61 -5.81
C THR A 102 -17.15 -12.21 -6.27
N VAL A 103 -16.32 -11.63 -7.12
CA VAL A 103 -16.50 -10.29 -7.69
C VAL A 103 -16.42 -10.35 -9.21
N GLU A 104 -17.33 -9.65 -9.88
CA GLU A 104 -17.28 -9.49 -11.34
C GLU A 104 -16.34 -8.35 -11.71
N ALA A 105 -15.45 -8.59 -12.67
CA ALA A 105 -14.48 -7.61 -13.13
C ALA A 105 -14.28 -7.70 -14.65
N ILE A 106 -13.91 -6.58 -15.27
CA ILE A 106 -13.62 -6.51 -16.70
C ILE A 106 -12.12 -6.29 -16.89
N SER A 107 -11.46 -7.18 -17.62
CA SER A 107 -10.04 -7.03 -17.92
C SER A 107 -9.77 -5.86 -18.87
N PRO A 108 -8.58 -5.25 -18.86
CA PRO A 108 -8.16 -4.28 -19.88
C PRO A 108 -8.26 -4.85 -21.32
N GLU A 109 -8.40 -3.99 -22.32
CA GLU A 109 -8.61 -4.38 -23.74
C GLU A 109 -7.49 -5.28 -24.29
N ASP A 110 -6.25 -4.93 -24.01
CA ASP A 110 -5.06 -5.61 -24.54
C ASP A 110 -4.40 -6.56 -23.52
N TRP A 111 -5.10 -6.90 -22.44
CA TRP A 111 -4.55 -7.80 -21.43
C TRP A 111 -4.50 -9.24 -21.96
N LYS A 112 -3.29 -9.79 -22.05
CA LYS A 112 -3.01 -11.18 -22.46
C LYS A 112 -2.37 -12.00 -21.35
N GLY A 113 -2.26 -11.41 -20.16
CA GLY A 113 -1.56 -12.02 -19.04
C GLY A 113 -2.35 -13.16 -18.42
N ASP A 114 -1.61 -14.02 -17.71
CA ASP A 114 -2.18 -15.16 -16.98
C ASP A 114 -2.39 -14.83 -15.49
N LYS A 115 -1.90 -13.68 -15.02
CA LYS A 115 -1.81 -13.36 -13.59
C LYS A 115 -2.68 -12.17 -13.21
N ILE A 116 -3.57 -12.41 -12.25
CA ILE A 116 -4.33 -11.37 -11.57
C ILE A 116 -3.85 -11.33 -10.13
N SER A 117 -3.54 -10.14 -9.64
CA SER A 117 -3.18 -9.92 -8.25
C SER A 117 -4.17 -8.95 -7.60
N ALA A 118 -4.29 -8.99 -6.28
CA ALA A 118 -5.12 -8.06 -5.52
C ALA A 118 -4.32 -7.36 -4.42
N LEU A 119 -4.67 -6.10 -4.20
CA LEU A 119 -4.27 -5.31 -3.05
C LEU A 119 -5.51 -4.88 -2.28
N ARG A 120 -5.36 -4.66 -0.98
CA ARG A 120 -6.44 -4.17 -0.13
C ARG A 120 -6.08 -2.83 0.49
N TYR A 121 -7.05 -1.91 0.47
CA TYR A 121 -7.00 -0.66 1.23
C TYR A 121 -8.31 -0.47 1.99
N GLY A 122 -8.26 -0.53 3.31
CA GLY A 122 -9.48 -0.48 4.12
C GLY A 122 -10.44 -1.62 3.74
N ASN A 123 -11.60 -1.25 3.17
CA ASN A 123 -12.62 -2.20 2.73
C ASN A 123 -12.61 -2.48 1.23
N ASP A 124 -11.76 -1.77 0.48
CA ASP A 124 -11.72 -1.86 -0.97
C ASP A 124 -10.62 -2.82 -1.43
N THR A 125 -10.95 -3.65 -2.42
CA THR A 125 -10.03 -4.57 -3.08
C THR A 125 -9.73 -4.05 -4.49
N TYR A 126 -8.45 -3.90 -4.82
CA TYR A 126 -7.97 -3.44 -6.12
C TYR A 126 -7.35 -4.60 -6.89
N PHE A 127 -7.90 -4.90 -8.07
CA PHE A 127 -7.41 -5.96 -8.95
C PHE A 127 -6.40 -5.42 -9.97
N ILE A 128 -5.21 -6.02 -9.99
CA ILE A 128 -4.11 -5.68 -10.88
C ILE A 128 -3.98 -6.77 -11.94
N TRP A 129 -3.94 -6.32 -13.20
CA TRP A 129 -3.88 -7.16 -14.39
C TRP A 129 -2.47 -7.04 -14.98
N ASP A 130 -1.59 -8.00 -14.66
CA ASP A 130 -0.18 -8.02 -15.10
C ASP A 130 0.01 -8.83 -16.39
#